data_AF-C1FIW6-F1
#
_entry.id   AF-C1FIW6-F1
#
_cell.length_a   1.000
_cell.length_b   1.000
_cell.length_c   1.000
_cell.angle_alpha   90.00
_cell.angle_beta   90.00
_cell.angle_gamma   90.00
#
_symmetry.space_group_name_H-M   'P 1'
#
loop_
_entity.id
_entity.type
_entity.pdbx_description
1 polymer ?
#
loop_
_entity_poly.entity_id
_entity_poly.type
_entity_poly.pdbx_seq_one_letter_code
_entity_poly.pdbx_strand_id
1 'polypeptide(L)'
;MSSRGHRQPLRIGIRAVASTYTDIEALWQKVDFGRERAKTSMEWETLKESCWYAAYDAPFHGVPSGPYMGGRVADMNAHITRRHHDFLVRSRRALCGHTVTPEEFADTLARVSSVLGVGLRVAVQCVFEEPTILAMDTSELIRTMVELRRQHEDEDLVTLVISQPALLGRAVECEPDGHEAAAADDVFGYPTRVDNYMLYGGQW
;
A
#
# COMPACT_ATOMS: atom_id res chain seq x y z
N MET A 1 -19.51 -48.25 6.88
CA MET A 1 -20.28 -47.46 5.89
C MET A 1 -19.88 -46.01 6.10
N SER A 2 -19.17 -45.42 5.13
CA SER A 2 -18.53 -44.11 5.24
C SER A 2 -19.23 -43.14 4.29
N SER A 3 -19.95 -42.14 4.82
CA SER A 3 -20.64 -41.12 4.02
C SER A 3 -19.80 -39.85 3.96
N ARG A 4 -19.35 -39.57 2.74
CA ARG A 4 -18.46 -38.50 2.27
C ARG A 4 -19.01 -37.11 2.59
N GLY A 5 -18.26 -36.33 3.36
CA GLY A 5 -18.43 -34.87 3.43
C GLY A 5 -18.01 -34.23 2.10
N HIS A 6 -18.94 -33.54 1.44
CA HIS A 6 -18.65 -32.65 0.33
C HIS A 6 -17.86 -31.44 0.84
N ARG A 7 -16.52 -31.48 0.72
CA ARG A 7 -15.69 -30.26 0.81
C ARG A 7 -15.70 -29.57 -0.55
N GLN A 8 -16.34 -28.41 -0.61
CA GLN A 8 -16.25 -27.52 -1.77
C GLN A 8 -14.80 -27.05 -1.94
N PRO A 9 -14.27 -26.99 -3.18
CA PRO A 9 -12.92 -26.48 -3.43
C PRO A 9 -12.86 -24.95 -3.31
N LEU A 10 -11.72 -24.49 -2.79
CA LEU A 10 -11.24 -23.13 -2.55
C LEU A 10 -11.62 -22.08 -3.62
N ARG A 11 -12.85 -21.55 -3.57
CA ARG A 11 -13.24 -20.35 -4.34
C ARG A 11 -12.94 -19.03 -3.62
N ILE A 12 -12.53 -19.11 -2.35
CA ILE A 12 -12.33 -17.95 -1.46
C ILE A 12 -11.03 -17.21 -1.82
N GLY A 13 -9.96 -17.92 -2.21
CA GLY A 13 -8.66 -17.31 -2.51
C GLY A 13 -8.63 -16.45 -3.78
N ILE A 14 -9.34 -16.83 -4.85
CA ILE A 14 -9.32 -16.07 -6.12
C ILE A 14 -10.13 -14.77 -6.01
N ARG A 15 -11.25 -14.79 -5.27
CA ARG A 15 -12.13 -13.63 -5.11
C ARG A 15 -11.50 -12.54 -4.23
N ALA A 16 -10.83 -12.94 -3.14
CA ALA A 16 -10.11 -12.01 -2.26
C ALA A 16 -8.92 -11.34 -2.96
N VAL A 17 -8.24 -12.07 -3.85
CA VAL A 17 -7.16 -11.52 -4.67
C VAL A 17 -7.71 -10.49 -5.67
N ALA A 18 -8.78 -10.82 -6.41
CA ALA A 18 -9.39 -9.90 -7.38
C ALA A 18 -9.93 -8.59 -6.75
N SER A 19 -10.56 -8.65 -5.57
CA SER A 19 -11.03 -7.44 -4.88
C SER A 19 -9.87 -6.53 -4.45
N THR A 20 -8.77 -7.12 -3.97
CA THR A 20 -7.58 -6.35 -3.56
C THR A 20 -6.99 -5.56 -4.74
N TYR A 21 -6.98 -6.12 -5.94
CA TYR A 21 -6.50 -5.39 -7.13
C TYR A 21 -7.38 -4.19 -7.47
N THR A 22 -8.69 -4.36 -7.39
CA THR A 22 -9.63 -3.25 -7.57
C THR A 22 -9.42 -2.17 -6.52
N ASP A 23 -9.17 -2.55 -5.27
CA ASP A 23 -8.91 -1.59 -4.18
C ASP A 23 -7.60 -0.82 -4.39
N ILE A 24 -6.55 -1.52 -4.83
CA ILE A 24 -5.27 -0.90 -5.20
C ILE A 24 -5.50 0.09 -6.35
N GLU A 25 -6.04 -0.38 -7.49
CA GLU A 25 -6.27 0.49 -8.65
C GLU A 25 -7.15 1.70 -8.31
N ALA A 26 -8.17 1.51 -7.47
CA ALA A 26 -9.04 2.58 -7.00
C ALA A 26 -8.26 3.65 -6.22
N LEU A 27 -7.39 3.26 -5.27
CA LEU A 27 -6.58 4.21 -4.51
C LEU A 27 -5.68 5.06 -5.43
N TRP A 28 -5.05 4.43 -6.42
CA TRP A 28 -4.12 5.10 -7.33
C TRP A 28 -4.79 5.91 -8.44
N GLN A 29 -6.11 5.80 -8.62
CA GLN A 29 -6.84 6.36 -9.76
C GLN A 29 -6.67 7.87 -9.92
N LYS A 30 -6.44 8.60 -8.82
CA LYS A 30 -6.34 10.08 -8.82
C LYS A 30 -4.90 10.59 -8.84
N VAL A 31 -3.91 9.71 -8.81
CA VAL A 31 -2.50 10.11 -8.80
C VAL A 31 -2.09 10.65 -10.18
N ASP A 32 -1.63 11.90 -10.24
CA ASP A 32 -1.09 12.49 -11.46
C ASP A 32 0.35 12.02 -11.71
N PHE A 33 0.50 11.02 -12.57
CA PHE A 33 1.80 10.57 -13.09
C PHE A 33 2.33 11.47 -14.23
N GLY A 34 1.81 12.68 -14.38
CA GLY A 34 2.27 13.66 -15.36
C GLY A 34 1.93 13.28 -16.79
N ARG A 35 0.75 12.69 -17.04
CA ARG A 35 0.35 12.19 -18.38
C ARG A 35 0.47 13.24 -19.48
N GLU A 36 0.11 14.49 -19.17
CA GLU A 36 0.20 15.63 -20.10
C GLU A 36 1.63 16.16 -20.25
N ARG A 37 2.52 15.89 -19.28
CA ARG A 37 3.92 16.34 -19.25
C ARG A 37 4.88 15.30 -19.86
N ALA A 38 4.49 14.03 -19.87
CA ALA A 38 5.25 12.94 -20.45
C ALA A 38 5.34 13.12 -21.97
N LYS A 39 6.56 13.11 -22.51
CA LYS A 39 6.79 13.24 -23.96
C LYS A 39 6.43 11.96 -24.70
N THR A 40 6.42 10.85 -23.99
CA THR A 40 6.07 9.53 -24.53
C THR A 40 5.20 8.75 -23.55
N SER A 41 4.41 7.80 -24.08
CA SER A 41 3.68 6.84 -23.25
C SER A 41 4.62 6.01 -22.37
N MET A 42 5.85 5.77 -22.81
CA MET A 42 6.84 4.98 -22.09
C MET A 42 7.35 5.71 -20.84
N GLU A 43 7.56 7.02 -20.91
CA GLU A 43 7.95 7.83 -19.74
C GLU A 43 6.88 7.81 -18.65
N TRP A 44 5.61 7.89 -19.04
CA TRP A 44 4.48 7.78 -18.12
C TRP A 44 4.41 6.42 -17.43
N GLU A 45 4.50 5.33 -18.20
CA GLU A 45 4.52 3.97 -17.66
C GLU A 45 5.72 3.74 -16.73
N THR A 46 6.90 4.26 -17.09
CA THR A 46 8.12 4.13 -16.27
C THR A 46 7.96 4.85 -14.93
N LEU A 47 7.42 6.08 -14.92
CA LEU A 47 7.19 6.80 -13.67
C LEU A 47 6.16 6.08 -12.81
N LYS A 48 5.06 5.62 -13.41
CA LYS A 48 4.05 4.81 -12.74
C LYS A 48 4.72 3.57 -12.13
N GLU A 49 5.38 2.73 -12.90
CA GLU A 49 6.07 1.54 -12.40
C GLU A 49 7.02 1.86 -11.25
N SER A 50 7.79 2.94 -11.34
CA SER A 50 8.71 3.36 -10.28
C SER A 50 8.02 3.73 -8.96
N CYS A 51 6.81 4.32 -9.03
CA CYS A 51 6.00 4.64 -7.86
C CYS A 51 5.43 3.37 -7.22
N TRP A 52 5.02 2.40 -8.04
CA TRP A 52 4.50 1.13 -7.53
C TRP A 52 5.60 0.33 -6.83
N TYR A 53 6.81 0.33 -7.38
CA TYR A 53 7.98 -0.19 -6.68
C TYR A 53 8.25 0.53 -5.37
N ALA A 54 8.15 1.87 -5.32
CA ALA A 54 8.34 2.63 -4.09
C ALA A 54 7.31 2.29 -3.00
N ALA A 55 6.07 1.99 -3.39
CA ALA A 55 5.01 1.60 -2.47
C ALA A 55 5.14 0.15 -1.98
N TYR A 56 5.34 -0.78 -2.91
CA TYR A 56 5.13 -2.20 -2.69
C TYR A 56 6.40 -3.04 -2.78
N ASP A 57 7.56 -2.44 -3.08
CA ASP A 57 8.83 -3.16 -3.33
C ASP A 57 8.70 -4.25 -4.42
N ALA A 58 7.83 -4.01 -5.41
CA ALA A 58 7.54 -4.94 -6.48
C ALA A 58 7.01 -4.23 -7.74
N PRO A 59 7.27 -4.78 -8.94
CA PRO A 59 6.62 -4.30 -10.15
C PRO A 59 5.14 -4.68 -10.11
N PHE A 60 4.28 -3.74 -10.50
CA PHE A 60 2.87 -4.03 -10.65
C PHE A 60 2.45 -3.89 -12.11
N HIS A 61 2.06 -5.02 -12.71
CA HIS A 61 1.63 -5.07 -14.11
C HIS A 61 0.11 -5.15 -14.28
N GLY A 62 -0.70 -4.88 -13.23
CA GLY A 62 -2.16 -4.76 -13.37
C GLY A 62 -2.89 -6.03 -13.80
N VAL A 63 -2.34 -7.23 -13.55
CA VAL A 63 -3.03 -8.48 -13.93
C VAL A 63 -3.19 -9.42 -12.74
N PRO A 64 -4.42 -9.56 -12.21
CA PRO A 64 -4.92 -10.85 -11.76
C PRO A 64 -5.56 -11.62 -12.91
N SER A 65 -5.43 -12.95 -12.84
CA SER A 65 -6.30 -13.96 -13.47
C SER A 65 -5.83 -14.64 -14.77
N GLY A 66 -4.93 -15.61 -14.58
CA GLY A 66 -4.97 -16.85 -15.36
C GLY A 66 -4.60 -18.02 -14.44
N PRO A 67 -5.22 -19.21 -14.55
CA PRO A 67 -4.92 -20.39 -13.72
C PRO A 67 -3.50 -20.95 -13.90
N TYR A 68 -2.63 -20.23 -14.61
CA TYR A 68 -1.27 -20.61 -15.00
C TYR A 68 -0.17 -19.68 -14.45
N MET A 69 -0.53 -18.69 -13.62
CA MET A 69 0.46 -17.84 -12.93
C MET A 69 1.10 -18.63 -11.78
N GLY A 70 2.08 -19.47 -12.10
CA GLY A 70 2.81 -20.28 -11.13
C GLY A 70 3.79 -19.47 -10.26
N GLY A 71 3.97 -19.93 -9.02
CA GLY A 71 5.08 -19.58 -8.10
C GLY A 71 5.33 -18.08 -7.93
N ARG A 72 6.37 -17.57 -8.60
CA ARG A 72 6.94 -16.23 -8.38
C ARG A 72 5.94 -15.08 -8.55
N VAL A 73 5.03 -15.17 -9.51
CA VAL A 73 4.05 -14.10 -9.74
C VAL A 73 2.96 -14.11 -8.67
N ALA A 74 2.53 -15.30 -8.23
CA ALA A 74 1.57 -15.43 -7.13
C ALA A 74 2.16 -14.91 -5.80
N ASP A 75 3.44 -15.22 -5.53
CA ASP A 75 4.14 -14.73 -4.34
C ASP A 75 4.29 -13.20 -4.32
N MET A 76 4.62 -12.62 -5.48
CA MET A 76 4.71 -11.17 -5.67
C MET A 76 3.35 -10.49 -5.47
N ASN A 77 2.29 -11.05 -6.06
CA ASN A 77 0.92 -10.57 -5.91
C ASN A 77 0.46 -10.61 -4.45
N ALA A 78 0.80 -11.68 -3.72
CA ALA A 78 0.55 -11.78 -2.29
C ALA A 78 1.38 -10.76 -1.48
N HIS A 79 2.62 -10.47 -1.89
CA HIS A 79 3.43 -9.43 -1.27
C HIS A 79 2.82 -8.04 -1.43
N ILE A 80 2.43 -7.66 -2.65
CA ILE A 80 1.76 -6.38 -2.94
C ILE A 80 0.47 -6.25 -2.12
N THR A 81 -0.34 -7.31 -2.08
CA THR A 81 -1.57 -7.36 -1.29
C THR A 81 -1.31 -7.10 0.19
N ARG A 82 -0.30 -7.76 0.78
CA ARG A 82 0.06 -7.55 2.19
C ARG A 82 0.53 -6.12 2.44
N ARG A 83 1.44 -5.60 1.62
CA ARG A 83 1.97 -4.23 1.75
C ARG A 83 0.87 -3.19 1.64
N HIS A 84 -0.07 -3.37 0.71
CA HIS A 84 -1.23 -2.49 0.57
C HIS A 84 -2.15 -2.54 1.78
N HIS A 85 -2.46 -3.73 2.28
CA HIS A 85 -3.27 -3.90 3.47
C HIS A 85 -2.63 -3.26 4.70
N ASP A 86 -1.32 -3.49 4.93
CA ASP A 86 -0.56 -2.89 6.03
C ASP A 86 -0.61 -1.35 5.96
N PHE A 87 -0.47 -0.78 4.75
CA PHE A 87 -0.66 0.64 4.53
C PHE A 87 -2.06 1.09 4.93
N LEU A 88 -3.13 0.46 4.42
CA LEU A 88 -4.51 0.86 4.74
C LEU A 88 -4.83 0.77 6.23
N VAL A 89 -4.37 -0.28 6.92
CA VAL A 89 -4.56 -0.44 8.38
C VAL A 89 -3.86 0.68 9.15
N ARG A 90 -2.61 0.99 8.80
CA ARG A 90 -1.84 2.07 9.44
C ARG A 90 -2.44 3.45 9.14
N SER A 91 -2.84 3.70 7.90
CA SER A 91 -3.54 4.92 7.49
C SER A 91 -4.84 5.11 8.25
N ARG A 92 -5.66 4.05 8.35
CA ARG A 92 -6.92 4.10 9.08
C ARG A 92 -6.71 4.41 10.57
N ARG A 93 -5.68 3.84 11.20
CA ARG A 93 -5.31 4.18 12.59
C ARG A 93 -4.89 5.64 12.72
N ALA A 94 -4.08 6.13 11.79
CA ALA A 94 -3.64 7.54 11.78
C ALA A 94 -4.79 8.53 11.54
N LEU A 95 -5.84 8.10 10.83
CA LEU A 95 -7.01 8.91 10.48
C LEU A 95 -8.21 8.62 11.41
N CYS A 96 -7.97 8.10 12.62
CA CYS A 96 -9.00 7.82 13.62
C CYS A 96 -10.19 6.98 13.10
N GLY A 97 -9.91 5.97 12.28
CA GLY A 97 -10.91 5.05 11.74
C GLY A 97 -11.43 5.42 10.35
N HIS A 98 -11.12 6.61 9.84
CA HIS A 98 -11.49 7.05 8.49
C HIS A 98 -10.70 6.29 7.40
N THR A 99 -11.39 5.95 6.31
CA THR A 99 -10.79 5.28 5.16
C THR A 99 -10.24 6.32 4.21
N VAL A 100 -8.95 6.21 3.88
CA VAL A 100 -8.31 7.09 2.90
C VAL A 100 -8.98 6.97 1.53
N THR A 101 -9.41 8.11 0.99
CA THR A 101 -9.96 8.21 -0.36
C THR A 101 -8.85 8.35 -1.41
N PRO A 102 -9.11 8.02 -2.69
CA PRO A 102 -8.15 8.23 -3.76
C PRO A 102 -7.70 9.69 -3.90
N GLU A 103 -8.61 10.64 -3.70
CA GLU A 103 -8.34 12.08 -3.69
C GLU A 103 -7.39 12.48 -2.56
N GLU A 104 -7.69 12.09 -1.31
CA GLU A 104 -6.84 12.40 -0.15
C GLU A 104 -5.44 11.81 -0.29
N PHE A 105 -5.35 10.60 -0.85
CA PHE A 105 -4.06 9.97 -1.15
C PHE A 105 -3.27 10.77 -2.20
N ALA A 106 -3.88 11.10 -3.32
CA ALA A 106 -3.23 11.88 -4.38
C ALA A 106 -2.81 13.28 -3.91
N ASP A 107 -3.67 13.97 -3.17
CA ASP A 107 -3.38 15.29 -2.58
C ASP A 107 -2.24 15.22 -1.58
N THR A 108 -2.16 14.13 -0.80
CA THR A 108 -1.04 13.91 0.14
C THR A 108 0.27 13.69 -0.60
N LEU A 109 0.29 12.90 -1.67
CA LEU A 109 1.49 12.73 -2.50
C LEU A 109 1.95 14.06 -3.11
N ALA A 110 1.03 14.86 -3.63
CA ALA A 110 1.34 16.18 -4.20
C ALA A 110 1.87 17.14 -3.12
N ARG A 111 1.26 17.14 -1.93
CA ARG A 111 1.70 17.93 -0.78
C ARG A 111 3.10 17.56 -0.32
N VAL A 112 3.37 16.27 -0.10
CA VAL A 112 4.69 15.78 0.32
C VAL A 112 5.74 16.08 -0.74
N SER A 113 5.45 15.80 -2.01
CA SER A 113 6.30 16.13 -3.15
C SER A 113 6.68 17.62 -3.17
N SER A 114 5.70 18.51 -3.00
CA SER A 114 5.91 19.96 -3.00
C SER A 114 6.66 20.48 -1.79
N VAL A 115 6.36 20.00 -0.57
CA VAL A 115 6.98 20.50 0.66
C VAL A 115 8.43 20.01 0.79
N LEU A 116 8.70 18.76 0.41
CA LEU A 116 10.06 18.22 0.44
C LEU A 116 10.88 18.60 -0.79
N GLY A 117 10.25 19.09 -1.86
CA GLY A 117 10.92 19.38 -3.13
C GLY A 117 11.44 18.12 -3.84
N VAL A 118 10.72 17.01 -3.72
CA VAL A 118 11.12 15.70 -4.24
C VAL A 118 10.22 15.22 -5.37
N GLY A 119 10.67 14.23 -6.14
CA GLY A 119 9.84 13.59 -7.16
C GLY A 119 8.73 12.71 -6.55
N LEU A 120 7.68 12.46 -7.34
CA LEU A 120 6.51 11.66 -6.93
C LEU A 120 6.89 10.29 -6.34
N ARG A 121 7.85 9.59 -6.93
CA ARG A 121 8.36 8.30 -6.42
C ARG A 121 8.79 8.39 -4.95
N VAL A 122 9.51 9.44 -4.59
CA VAL A 122 10.04 9.64 -3.23
C VAL A 122 8.91 10.00 -2.27
N ALA A 123 7.97 10.84 -2.72
CA ALA A 123 6.77 11.15 -1.93
C ALA A 123 5.95 9.90 -1.62
N VAL A 124 5.78 9.00 -2.61
CA VAL A 124 5.14 7.70 -2.42
C VAL A 124 5.86 6.87 -1.37
N GLN A 125 7.18 6.75 -1.48
CA GLN A 125 7.98 6.00 -0.51
C GLN A 125 7.74 6.53 0.91
N CYS A 126 7.81 7.84 1.11
CA CYS A 126 7.60 8.47 2.41
C CYS A 126 6.21 8.16 2.99
N VAL A 127 5.16 8.29 2.17
CA VAL A 127 3.77 8.07 2.62
C VAL A 127 3.48 6.59 2.90
N PHE A 128 4.05 5.66 2.13
CA PHE A 128 3.88 4.22 2.38
C PHE A 128 4.66 3.75 3.61
N GLU A 129 5.85 4.30 3.85
CA GLU A 129 6.67 3.99 5.01
C GLU A 129 6.11 4.63 6.29
N GLU A 130 5.61 5.87 6.19
CA GLU A 130 5.01 6.62 7.31
C GLU A 130 3.61 7.17 6.96
N PRO A 131 2.55 6.36 7.11
CA PRO A 131 1.19 6.75 6.75
C PRO A 131 0.57 7.84 7.63
N THR A 132 1.15 8.16 8.80
CA THR A 132 0.61 9.23 9.65
C THR A 132 0.66 10.61 8.99
N ILE A 133 1.48 10.77 7.94
CA ILE A 133 1.53 11.97 7.09
C ILE A 133 0.17 12.26 6.42
N LEU A 134 -0.68 11.25 6.20
CA LEU A 134 -2.03 11.45 5.66
C LEU A 134 -2.90 12.33 6.56
N ALA A 135 -2.67 12.29 7.88
CA ALA A 135 -3.40 13.08 8.85
C ALA A 135 -2.86 14.51 8.99
N MET A 136 -1.77 14.84 8.28
CA MET A 136 -1.11 16.14 8.39
C MET A 136 -1.53 17.08 7.28
N ASP A 137 -1.89 18.31 7.65
CA ASP A 137 -2.05 19.39 6.67
C ASP A 137 -0.68 19.96 6.20
N THR A 138 -0.71 20.86 5.23
CA THR A 138 0.51 21.48 4.67
C THR A 138 1.29 22.28 5.71
N SER A 139 0.59 22.99 6.60
CA SER A 139 1.23 23.82 7.62
C SER A 139 1.89 22.95 8.70
N GLU A 140 1.26 21.84 9.07
CA GLU A 140 1.83 20.84 9.96
C GLU A 140 3.08 20.20 9.35
N LEU A 141 3.02 19.76 8.09
CA LEU A 141 4.19 19.16 7.43
C LEU A 141 5.36 20.16 7.33
N ILE A 142 5.10 21.42 6.99
CA ILE A 142 6.12 22.48 6.98
C ILE A 142 6.70 22.69 8.39
N ARG A 143 5.84 22.72 9.42
CA ARG A 143 6.29 22.88 10.81
C ARG A 143 7.22 21.74 11.23
N THR A 144 6.86 20.50 10.94
CA THR A 144 7.71 19.32 11.19
C THR A 144 9.05 19.45 10.47
N MET A 145 9.05 19.85 9.20
CA MET A 145 10.30 20.07 8.45
C MET A 145 11.19 21.17 9.06
N VAL A 146 10.59 22.26 9.54
CA VAL A 146 11.32 23.35 10.23
C VAL A 146 11.88 22.86 11.57
N GLU A 147 11.14 22.06 12.32
CA GLU A 147 11.61 21.48 13.58
C GLU A 147 12.78 20.51 13.35
N LEU A 148 12.67 19.62 12.35
CA LEU A 148 13.76 18.74 11.94
C LEU A 148 14.99 19.55 11.51
N ARG A 149 14.82 20.68 10.82
CA ARG A 149 15.96 21.57 10.46
C ARG A 149 16.72 22.06 11.66
N ARG A 150 16.03 22.37 12.75
CA ARG A 150 16.65 22.86 13.99
C ARG A 150 17.34 21.75 14.77
N GLN A 151 16.87 20.52 14.63
CA GLN A 151 17.46 19.35 15.29
C GLN A 151 18.67 18.79 14.53
N HIS A 152 18.67 18.96 13.20
CA HIS A 152 19.67 18.43 12.26
C HIS A 152 20.23 19.55 11.36
N GLU A 153 20.81 20.59 11.97
CA GLU A 153 21.26 21.79 11.23
C GLU A 153 22.30 21.50 10.14
N ASP A 154 23.16 20.50 10.37
CA ASP A 154 24.27 20.12 9.50
C ASP A 154 23.92 19.03 8.47
N GLU A 155 22.72 18.47 8.52
CA GLU A 155 22.31 17.39 7.63
C GLU A 155 21.49 17.89 6.43
N ASP A 156 21.57 17.14 5.33
CA ASP A 156 20.60 17.27 4.25
C ASP A 156 19.28 16.62 4.70
N LEU A 157 18.34 17.47 5.10
CA LEU A 157 17.04 17.05 5.61
C LEU A 157 16.27 16.17 4.65
N VAL A 158 16.38 16.41 3.34
CA VAL A 158 15.65 15.63 2.35
C VAL A 158 16.20 14.21 2.35
N THR A 159 17.53 14.05 2.29
CA THR A 159 18.18 12.75 2.39
C THR A 159 17.85 12.05 3.71
N LEU A 160 17.86 12.78 4.83
CA LEU A 160 17.50 12.25 6.14
C LEU A 160 16.06 11.70 6.16
N VAL A 161 15.09 12.51 5.74
CA VAL A 161 13.67 12.13 5.68
C VAL A 161 13.43 10.95 4.75
N ILE A 162 14.11 10.88 3.61
CA ILE A 162 14.01 9.74 2.70
C ILE A 162 14.54 8.46 3.35
N SER A 163 15.63 8.57 4.14
CA SER A 163 16.21 7.42 4.83
C SER A 163 15.42 6.98 6.07
N GLN A 164 14.68 7.90 6.67
CA GLN A 164 13.93 7.70 7.90
C GLN A 164 12.56 8.41 7.85
N PRO A 165 11.60 7.94 7.02
CA PRO A 165 10.31 8.63 6.88
C PRO A 165 9.50 8.76 8.17
N ALA A 166 9.77 7.89 9.15
CA ALA A 166 9.19 7.97 10.50
C ALA A 166 9.45 9.32 11.21
N LEU A 167 10.49 10.08 10.80
CA LEU A 167 10.76 11.43 11.30
C LEU A 167 9.68 12.45 10.92
N LEU A 168 8.94 12.19 9.83
CA LEU A 168 7.76 12.98 9.47
C LEU A 168 6.53 12.57 10.26
N GLY A 169 6.55 11.38 10.86
CA GLY A 169 5.42 10.81 11.55
C GLY A 169 5.19 11.46 12.91
N ARG A 170 3.92 11.44 13.33
CA ARG A 170 3.54 11.81 14.70
C ARG A 170 2.85 10.64 15.37
N ALA A 171 3.01 10.54 16.70
CA ALA A 171 2.11 9.71 17.48
C ALA A 171 0.70 10.32 17.38
N VAL A 172 -0.20 9.61 16.71
CA VAL A 172 -1.63 9.97 16.68
C VAL A 172 -2.31 9.16 17.77
N GLU A 173 -2.68 9.80 18.87
CA GLU A 173 -3.58 9.23 19.87
C GLU A 173 -5.01 9.61 19.48
N CYS A 174 -5.67 8.76 18.70
CA CYS A 174 -7.12 8.85 18.53
C CYS A 174 -7.75 8.19 19.74
N GLU A 175 -8.54 8.92 20.54
CA GLU A 175 -9.46 8.27 21.47
C GLU A 175 -10.46 7.45 20.64
N PRO A 176 -10.61 6.14 20.89
CA PRO A 176 -11.61 5.38 20.19
C PRO A 176 -12.99 5.89 20.62
N ASP A 177 -13.69 6.56 19.72
CA ASP A 177 -15.13 6.76 19.87
C ASP A 177 -15.73 5.36 20.07
N GLY A 178 -16.39 5.14 21.22
CA GLY A 178 -16.86 3.84 21.72
C GLY A 178 -17.95 3.15 20.89
N HIS A 179 -17.96 3.34 19.58
CA HIS A 179 -18.81 2.73 18.58
C HIS A 179 -18.01 1.81 17.64
N GLU A 180 -17.14 0.95 18.18
CA GLU A 180 -16.72 -0.23 17.41
C GLU A 180 -17.79 -1.33 17.55
N ALA A 181 -18.74 -1.32 16.61
CA ALA A 181 -19.37 -2.56 16.22
C ALA A 181 -18.26 -3.42 15.59
N ALA A 182 -17.83 -4.44 16.32
CA ALA A 182 -16.96 -5.51 15.85
C ALA A 182 -17.53 -6.09 14.55
N ALA A 183 -17.02 -5.64 13.41
CA ALA A 183 -17.37 -6.16 12.11
C ALA A 183 -16.08 -6.51 11.36
N ALA A 184 -15.74 -7.80 11.51
CA ALA A 184 -14.96 -8.61 10.60
C ALA A 184 -13.43 -8.37 10.53
N ASP A 185 -12.72 -8.83 11.56
CA ASP A 185 -11.34 -9.30 11.47
C ASP A 185 -11.21 -10.71 10.82
N ASP A 186 -12.28 -11.24 10.21
CA ASP A 186 -12.40 -12.67 9.86
C ASP A 186 -12.55 -12.99 8.35
N VAL A 187 -12.18 -12.08 7.43
CA VAL A 187 -12.33 -12.34 5.97
C VAL A 187 -11.02 -12.62 5.23
N PHE A 188 -9.86 -12.47 5.86
CA PHE A 188 -8.60 -12.91 5.25
C PHE A 188 -8.18 -14.28 5.77
N GLY A 189 -8.74 -15.32 5.13
CA GLY A 189 -8.22 -16.67 5.24
C GLY A 189 -6.80 -16.72 4.69
N TYR A 190 -5.81 -16.56 5.56
CA TYR A 190 -4.42 -16.84 5.23
C TYR A 190 -4.26 -18.34 4.94
N PRO A 191 -3.65 -18.75 3.82
CA PRO A 191 -3.09 -20.07 3.71
C PRO A 191 -1.91 -20.13 4.69
N THR A 192 -2.11 -20.74 5.85
CA THR A 192 -1.01 -21.08 6.74
C THR A 192 -0.02 -21.97 5.99
N ARG A 193 1.26 -21.77 6.27
CA ARG A 193 2.48 -22.37 5.65
C ARG A 193 2.55 -23.92 5.64
N VAL A 194 1.45 -24.62 5.94
CA VAL A 194 1.36 -26.08 6.11
C VAL A 194 0.81 -26.78 4.85
N ASP A 195 0.26 -26.06 3.87
CA ASP A 195 -0.35 -26.68 2.68
C ASP A 195 0.64 -27.05 1.55
N ASN A 196 1.95 -26.91 1.76
CA ASN A 196 2.96 -27.06 0.69
C ASN A 196 3.48 -28.48 0.42
N TYR A 197 2.86 -29.52 0.97
CA TYR A 197 3.21 -30.90 0.60
C TYR A 197 1.95 -31.75 0.53
N MET A 198 1.37 -31.92 -0.67
CA MET A 198 0.70 -33.17 -1.11
C MET A 198 0.12 -32.98 -2.51
N LEU A 199 0.96 -32.79 -3.53
CA LEU A 199 0.56 -33.04 -4.93
C LEU A 199 1.71 -33.68 -5.72
N TYR A 200 2.13 -34.87 -5.30
CA TYR A 200 2.69 -35.87 -6.21
C TYR A 200 2.14 -37.24 -5.79
N GLY A 201 1.34 -37.84 -6.67
CA GLY A 201 0.87 -39.22 -6.50
C GLY A 201 -0.51 -39.44 -7.09
N GLY A 202 -0.57 -39.81 -8.38
CA GLY A 202 -1.81 -40.27 -8.99
C GLY A 202 -1.71 -40.39 -10.51
N GLN A 203 -1.09 -41.47 -10.98
CA GLN A 203 -1.29 -42.01 -12.33
C GLN A 203 -2.78 -42.22 -12.61
N TRP A 204 -3.24 -41.91 -13.83
CA TRP A 204 -3.91 -42.80 -14.79
C TRP A 204 -3.87 -42.13 -16.17
#